data_AF-F9HDH6-F1
#
_entry.id   AF-F9HDH6-F1
#
_cell.length_a   1.000
_cell.length_b   1.000
_cell.length_c   1.000
_cell.angle_alpha   90.00
_cell.angle_beta   90.00
_cell.angle_gamma   90.00
#
_symmetry.space_group_name_H-M   'P 1'
#
loop_
_entity.id
_entity.type
_entity.pdbx_description
1 polymer ?
#
loop_
_entity_poly.entity_id
_entity_poly.type
_entity_poly.pdbx_seq_one_letter_code
_entity_poly.pdbx_strand_id
1 'polypeptide(L)'
;MKDMLLLTFSGVKGTVSIATILLIPSDLEQEYPLLLFLVAGVTLVSFLTGLLVLPHLSDEQEESKDHLMHIAILNEVTLELEKELEDTRNKLPLYAAIDNYHGRIENLILSQENKGAQEDWEALKLLILSIESDGLEQAYEEGKMSERAYRVYQRYLKSMEQGINRKFASRLTYYFLVSLRILRFLLHEVFTLGKTFRSWKNEESQKLRALDYDQIAELYLENTEMIIESLENLKGVYKSSLISFMQDSRLRETAIITSGAFVERVINRVKPNNIDEMLRGYYLERKMIFEYEEKRLITTKYAKKLRQNVNNLENYSLKEAANTLPYDMMELVRRN
;
A
#
# COMPACT_ATOMS: atom_id res chain seq x y z
N MET A 1 -19.95 -17.44 24.22
CA MET A 1 -21.16 -17.96 23.54
C MET A 1 -20.87 -18.49 22.15
N LYS A 2 -20.16 -17.74 21.28
CA LYS A 2 -19.75 -18.21 19.95
C LYS A 2 -18.91 -19.49 19.97
N ASP A 3 -17.92 -19.62 20.87
CA ASP A 3 -17.11 -20.86 20.98
C ASP A 3 -17.94 -22.09 21.35
N MET A 4 -18.95 -21.90 22.21
CA MET A 4 -19.88 -22.96 22.60
C MET A 4 -20.78 -23.35 21.41
N LEU A 5 -21.22 -22.37 20.61
CA LEU A 5 -21.99 -22.60 19.39
C LEU A 5 -21.13 -23.29 18.31
N LEU A 6 -19.88 -22.83 18.10
CA LEU A 6 -18.92 -23.48 17.21
C LEU A 6 -18.67 -24.93 17.60
N LEU A 7 -18.45 -25.20 18.90
CA LEU A 7 -18.27 -26.58 19.40
C LEU A 7 -19.51 -27.45 19.15
N THR A 8 -20.72 -26.90 19.31
CA THR A 8 -21.96 -27.64 19.06
C THR A 8 -22.22 -27.89 17.58
N PHE A 9 -21.93 -26.91 16.72
CA PHE A 9 -22.16 -27.00 15.28
C PHE A 9 -21.00 -27.65 14.53
N SER A 10 -19.81 -27.77 15.11
CA SER A 10 -18.69 -28.54 14.54
C SER A 10 -18.87 -30.05 14.68
N GLY A 11 -19.74 -30.50 15.60
CA GLY A 11 -20.08 -31.91 15.84
C GLY A 11 -20.97 -32.54 14.76
N VAL A 12 -20.76 -32.20 13.50
CA VAL A 12 -21.57 -32.69 12.37
C VAL A 12 -21.30 -34.17 12.12
N LYS A 13 -22.34 -35.01 12.20
CA LYS A 13 -22.24 -36.46 11.97
C LYS A 13 -22.27 -36.81 10.48
N GLY A 14 -21.16 -36.57 9.78
CA GLY A 14 -21.05 -36.80 8.33
C GLY A 14 -20.50 -38.18 7.96
N THR A 15 -19.21 -38.40 8.19
CA THR A 15 -18.47 -39.51 7.57
C THR A 15 -18.74 -40.87 8.18
N VAL A 16 -18.68 -40.97 9.51
CA VAL A 16 -18.88 -42.24 10.23
C VAL A 16 -20.32 -42.72 10.09
N SER A 17 -21.30 -41.82 10.17
CA SER A 17 -22.71 -42.19 10.10
C SER A 17 -23.14 -42.66 8.70
N ILE A 18 -22.61 -42.07 7.63
CA ILE A 18 -22.87 -42.53 6.26
C ILE A 18 -22.25 -43.93 6.04
N ALA A 19 -21.02 -44.14 6.51
CA ALA A 19 -20.37 -45.44 6.42
C ALA A 19 -21.15 -46.52 7.18
N THR A 20 -21.67 -46.20 8.37
CA THR A 20 -22.53 -47.12 9.13
C THR A 20 -23.79 -47.47 8.37
N ILE A 21 -24.49 -46.50 7.76
CA ILE A 21 -25.72 -46.76 6.99
C ILE A 21 -25.44 -47.68 5.79
N LEU A 22 -24.33 -47.47 5.07
CA LEU A 22 -23.96 -48.28 3.90
C LEU A 22 -23.47 -49.70 4.27
N LEU A 23 -23.09 -49.93 5.52
CA LEU A 23 -22.63 -51.23 6.02
C LEU A 23 -23.77 -52.04 6.67
N ILE A 24 -25.00 -51.52 6.70
CA ILE A 24 -26.14 -52.24 7.30
C ILE A 24 -26.52 -53.43 6.41
N PRO A 25 -26.66 -54.64 6.99
CA PRO A 25 -27.10 -55.83 6.25
C PRO A 25 -28.53 -55.67 5.69
N SER A 26 -28.76 -56.14 4.47
CA SER A 26 -30.04 -56.00 3.74
C SER A 26 -31.25 -56.63 4.44
N ASP A 27 -31.03 -57.59 5.34
CA ASP A 27 -32.09 -58.21 6.15
C ASP A 27 -32.72 -57.21 7.14
N LEU A 28 -31.90 -56.32 7.71
CA LEU A 28 -32.33 -55.27 8.64
C LEU A 28 -32.96 -54.08 7.91
N GLU A 29 -32.64 -53.88 6.63
CA GLU A 29 -33.26 -52.84 5.80
C GLU A 29 -34.74 -53.10 5.56
N GLN A 30 -35.13 -54.36 5.44
CA GLN A 30 -36.53 -54.76 5.25
C GLN A 30 -37.33 -54.71 6.55
N GLU A 31 -36.68 -54.98 7.68
CA GLU A 31 -37.34 -55.06 8.99
C GLU A 31 -37.56 -53.67 9.63
N TYR A 32 -36.66 -52.70 9.39
CA TYR A 32 -36.75 -51.36 10.00
C TYR A 32 -36.52 -50.19 9.00
N PRO A 33 -37.28 -50.09 7.90
CA PRO A 33 -37.07 -49.07 6.87
C PRO A 33 -37.28 -47.63 7.37
N LEU A 34 -38.21 -47.43 8.31
CA LEU A 34 -38.49 -46.12 8.91
C LEU A 34 -37.34 -45.61 9.77
N LEU A 35 -36.64 -46.50 10.49
CA LEU A 35 -35.51 -46.13 11.33
C LEU A 35 -34.33 -45.67 10.47
N LEU A 36 -34.06 -46.40 9.38
CA LEU A 36 -33.01 -46.05 8.42
C LEU A 36 -33.29 -44.71 7.74
N PHE A 37 -34.54 -44.49 7.32
CA PHE A 37 -34.96 -43.22 6.74
C PHE A 37 -34.77 -42.05 7.72
N LEU A 38 -35.12 -42.24 8.99
CA LEU A 38 -34.98 -41.20 10.01
C LEU A 38 -33.49 -40.90 10.29
N VAL A 39 -32.66 -41.93 10.43
CA VAL A 39 -31.22 -41.77 10.65
C VAL A 39 -30.57 -41.06 9.45
N ALA A 40 -30.90 -41.45 8.22
CA ALA A 40 -30.41 -40.79 7.00
C ALA A 40 -30.92 -39.34 6.88
N GLY A 41 -32.17 -39.06 7.27
CA GLY A 41 -32.72 -37.71 7.29
C GLY A 41 -32.04 -36.80 8.30
N VAL A 42 -31.81 -37.29 9.53
CA VAL A 42 -31.16 -36.52 10.58
C VAL A 42 -29.69 -36.25 10.25
N THR A 43 -28.96 -37.20 9.64
CA THR A 43 -27.57 -36.98 9.21
C THR A 43 -27.50 -35.96 8.09
N LEU A 44 -28.39 -36.02 7.10
CA LEU A 44 -28.46 -35.05 6.01
C LEU A 44 -28.76 -33.63 6.51
N VAL A 45 -29.77 -33.48 7.37
CA VAL A 45 -30.15 -32.16 7.94
C VAL A 45 -29.05 -31.62 8.84
N SER A 46 -28.43 -32.46 9.68
CA SER A 46 -27.29 -32.06 10.52
C SER A 46 -26.10 -31.60 9.67
N PHE A 47 -25.85 -32.27 8.54
CA PHE A 47 -24.78 -31.90 7.62
C PHE A 47 -25.04 -30.57 6.90
N LEU A 48 -26.23 -30.38 6.35
CA LEU A 48 -26.65 -29.15 5.68
C LEU A 48 -26.63 -27.95 6.64
N THR A 49 -27.16 -28.12 7.84
CA THR A 49 -27.16 -27.06 8.86
C THR A 49 -25.74 -26.70 9.28
N GLY A 50 -24.86 -27.69 9.49
CA GLY A 50 -23.44 -27.43 9.74
C GLY A 50 -22.77 -26.65 8.61
N LEU A 51 -22.96 -27.06 7.36
CA LEU A 51 -22.32 -26.43 6.19
C LEU A 51 -22.77 -24.97 6.00
N LEU A 52 -24.03 -24.64 6.33
CA LEU A 52 -24.59 -23.30 6.17
C LEU A 52 -24.25 -22.38 7.36
N VAL A 53 -24.18 -22.94 8.57
CA VAL A 53 -24.02 -22.17 9.82
C VAL A 53 -22.54 -21.96 10.17
N LEU A 54 -21.67 -22.94 9.94
CA LEU A 54 -20.23 -22.83 10.25
C LEU A 54 -19.54 -21.63 9.58
N PRO A 55 -19.72 -21.35 8.28
CA PRO A 55 -19.09 -20.21 7.63
C PRO A 55 -19.49 -18.86 8.23
N HIS A 56 -20.69 -18.79 8.80
CA HIS A 56 -21.21 -17.57 9.43
C HIS A 56 -20.78 -17.42 10.89
N LEU A 57 -20.35 -18.51 11.53
CA LEU A 57 -19.85 -18.54 12.91
C LEU A 57 -18.33 -18.54 13.03
N SER A 58 -17.60 -18.95 11.99
CA SER A 58 -16.15 -18.80 11.92
C SER A 58 -15.78 -17.33 11.86
N ASP A 59 -15.20 -16.81 12.94
CA ASP A 59 -14.93 -15.37 13.12
C ASP A 59 -13.90 -14.84 12.10
N GLU A 60 -14.30 -13.83 11.32
CA GLU A 60 -13.40 -12.87 10.65
C GLU A 60 -12.98 -11.71 11.60
N GLN A 61 -13.48 -11.69 12.85
CA GLN A 61 -13.38 -10.52 13.74
C GLN A 61 -12.02 -10.37 14.47
N GLU A 62 -11.25 -11.43 14.68
CA GLU A 62 -9.94 -11.33 15.37
C GLU A 62 -8.89 -10.55 14.56
N GLU A 63 -8.92 -10.59 13.23
CA GLU A 63 -7.91 -9.92 12.40
C GLU A 63 -7.98 -8.39 12.48
N SER A 64 -9.19 -7.82 12.57
CA SER A 64 -9.37 -6.35 12.52
C SER A 64 -8.67 -5.60 13.67
N LYS A 65 -8.80 -6.07 14.91
CA LYS A 65 -8.18 -5.44 16.08
C LYS A 65 -6.66 -5.61 16.09
N ASP A 66 -6.20 -6.78 15.65
CA ASP A 66 -4.79 -7.12 15.51
C ASP A 66 -4.11 -6.18 14.50
N HIS A 67 -4.76 -5.89 13.36
CA HIS A 67 -4.23 -4.99 12.34
C HIS A 67 -4.15 -3.52 12.78
N LEU A 68 -5.11 -3.02 13.56
CA LEU A 68 -5.03 -1.66 14.13
C LEU A 68 -3.82 -1.50 15.05
N MET A 69 -3.55 -2.50 15.89
CA MET A 69 -2.35 -2.49 16.74
C MET A 69 -1.06 -2.58 15.91
N HIS A 70 -1.07 -3.34 14.81
CA HIS A 70 0.08 -3.38 13.91
C HIS A 70 0.33 -2.03 13.22
N ILE A 71 -0.72 -1.32 12.78
CA ILE A 71 -0.56 0.06 12.27
C ILE A 71 0.05 0.97 13.33
N ALA A 72 -0.42 0.89 14.57
CA ALA A 72 0.12 1.70 15.67
C ALA A 72 1.61 1.41 15.91
N ILE A 73 2.00 0.12 15.92
CA ILE A 73 3.41 -0.30 16.02
C ILE A 73 4.24 0.31 14.89
N LEU A 74 3.78 0.22 13.64
CA LEU A 74 4.54 0.75 12.50
C LEU A 74 4.63 2.27 12.52
N ASN A 75 3.56 2.97 12.93
CA ASN A 75 3.58 4.43 13.10
C ASN A 75 4.57 4.85 14.19
N GLU A 76 4.67 4.12 15.29
CA GLU A 76 5.68 4.42 16.31
C GLU A 76 7.10 4.17 15.80
N VAL A 77 7.30 3.14 14.96
CA VAL A 77 8.60 2.90 14.30
C VAL A 77 8.95 4.07 13.36
N THR A 78 8.00 4.54 12.54
CA THR A 78 8.27 5.68 11.65
C THR A 78 8.57 6.94 12.43
N LEU A 79 7.86 7.21 13.52
CA LEU A 79 8.15 8.35 14.39
C LEU A 79 9.55 8.29 15.00
N GLU A 80 10.01 7.11 15.40
CA GLU A 80 11.37 6.96 15.96
C GLU A 80 12.44 7.14 14.86
N LEU A 81 12.21 6.59 13.66
CA LEU A 81 13.08 6.81 12.50
C LEU A 81 13.09 8.29 12.06
N GLU A 82 11.96 8.98 12.17
CA GLU A 82 11.85 10.39 11.85
C GLU A 82 12.63 11.28 12.83
N LYS A 83 12.66 10.93 14.12
CA LYS A 83 13.54 11.62 15.09
C LYS A 83 15.01 11.47 14.73
N GLU A 84 15.43 10.29 14.24
CA GLU A 84 16.80 10.05 13.81
C GLU A 84 17.22 10.92 12.60
N LEU A 85 16.28 11.53 11.87
CA LEU A 85 16.58 12.47 10.77
C LEU A 85 17.18 13.79 11.24
N GLU A 86 16.93 14.20 12.48
CA GLU A 86 17.47 15.45 13.03
C GLU A 86 18.99 15.33 13.24
N ASP A 87 19.46 14.16 13.65
CA ASP A 87 20.87 13.90 13.99
C ASP A 87 21.71 13.39 12.81
N THR A 88 21.06 12.86 11.76
CA THR A 88 21.76 12.17 10.67
C THR A 88 22.20 13.12 9.55
N ARG A 89 23.48 13.04 9.17
CA ARG A 89 24.06 13.83 8.06
C ARG A 89 23.52 13.42 6.68
N ASN A 90 23.41 12.11 6.41
CA ASN A 90 22.87 11.60 5.14
C ASN A 90 21.42 11.14 5.34
N LYS A 91 20.47 11.99 4.95
CA LYS A 91 19.04 11.73 5.18
C LYS A 91 18.42 10.78 4.14
N LEU A 92 19.07 10.59 2.97
CA LEU A 92 18.49 9.84 1.86
C LEU A 92 18.13 8.39 2.22
N PRO A 93 19.06 7.58 2.78
CA PRO A 93 18.76 6.18 3.10
C PRO A 93 17.73 6.04 4.22
N LEU A 94 17.77 6.95 5.21
CA LEU A 94 16.83 6.94 6.34
C LEU A 94 15.41 7.25 5.88
N TYR A 95 15.22 8.27 5.04
CA TYR A 95 13.94 8.48 4.40
C TYR A 95 13.51 7.21 3.60
N ALA A 96 14.43 6.44 3.00
CA ALA A 96 14.09 5.24 2.19
C ALA A 96 13.49 4.15 3.05
N ALA A 97 14.03 3.99 4.26
CA ALA A 97 13.41 3.15 5.26
C ALA A 97 12.03 3.68 5.67
N ILE A 98 11.90 4.96 5.98
CA ILE A 98 10.63 5.58 6.39
C ILE A 98 9.53 5.38 5.33
N ASP A 99 9.82 5.60 4.05
CA ASP A 99 8.84 5.40 2.96
C ASP A 99 8.45 3.92 2.80
N ASN A 100 9.37 2.99 3.05
CA ASN A 100 9.04 1.56 3.05
C ASN A 100 8.00 1.24 4.13
N TYR A 101 8.20 1.76 5.34
CA TYR A 101 7.26 1.61 6.45
C TYR A 101 5.92 2.28 6.16
N HIS A 102 5.91 3.48 5.57
CA HIS A 102 4.68 4.15 5.15
C HIS A 102 3.91 3.35 4.08
N GLY A 103 4.61 2.77 3.10
CA GLY A 103 3.98 1.89 2.11
C GLY A 103 3.39 0.62 2.76
N ARG A 104 4.02 0.09 3.81
CA ARG A 104 3.46 -1.02 4.60
C ARG A 104 2.21 -0.59 5.38
N ILE A 105 2.23 0.59 5.98
CA ILE A 105 1.08 1.18 6.69
C ILE A 105 -0.08 1.42 5.71
N GLU A 106 0.18 2.01 4.54
CA GLU A 106 -0.82 2.22 3.48
C GLU A 106 -1.50 0.90 3.12
N ASN A 107 -0.71 -0.15 2.84
CA ASN A 107 -1.25 -1.46 2.49
C ASN A 107 -2.10 -2.06 3.61
N LEU A 108 -1.72 -1.88 4.89
CA LEU A 108 -2.48 -2.37 6.04
C LEU A 108 -3.79 -1.60 6.26
N ILE A 109 -3.79 -0.29 6.00
CA ILE A 109 -5.01 0.55 6.05
C ILE A 109 -5.96 0.10 4.94
N LEU A 110 -5.45 -0.02 3.71
CA LEU A 110 -6.23 -0.42 2.54
C LEU A 110 -6.78 -1.84 2.66
N SER A 111 -6.03 -2.77 3.23
CA SER A 111 -6.48 -4.16 3.40
C SER A 111 -7.62 -4.31 4.41
N GLN A 112 -7.74 -3.39 5.36
CA GLN A 112 -8.82 -3.37 6.35
C GLN A 112 -10.08 -2.67 5.85
N GLU A 113 -9.92 -1.79 4.86
CA GLU A 113 -11.00 -0.96 4.38
C GLU A 113 -11.93 -1.70 3.42
N ASN A 114 -13.21 -1.35 3.46
CA ASN A 114 -14.21 -1.92 2.56
C ASN A 114 -13.90 -1.56 1.11
N LYS A 115 -14.45 -2.33 0.16
CA LYS A 115 -14.32 -2.03 -1.28
C LYS A 115 -14.65 -0.58 -1.62
N GLY A 116 -15.68 0.01 -1.01
CA GLY A 116 -16.03 1.43 -1.21
C GLY A 116 -14.94 2.40 -0.74
N ALA A 117 -14.27 2.13 0.38
CA ALA A 117 -13.17 2.98 0.85
C ALA A 117 -11.90 2.81 0.00
N GLN A 118 -11.70 1.65 -0.64
CA GLN A 118 -10.67 1.47 -1.66
C GLN A 118 -11.01 2.25 -2.94
N GLU A 119 -12.27 2.30 -3.36
CA GLU A 119 -12.73 3.13 -4.49
C GLU A 119 -12.53 4.62 -4.19
N ASP A 120 -12.90 5.06 -2.99
CA ASP A 120 -12.68 6.42 -2.50
C ASP A 120 -11.20 6.80 -2.49
N TRP A 121 -10.34 5.88 -2.03
CA TRP A 121 -8.89 6.07 -2.03
C TRP A 121 -8.33 6.33 -3.43
N GLU A 122 -8.72 5.49 -4.41
CA GLU A 122 -8.29 5.66 -5.79
C GLU A 122 -8.88 6.93 -6.43
N ALA A 123 -10.10 7.33 -6.04
CA ALA A 123 -10.69 8.59 -6.47
C ALA A 123 -9.89 9.82 -5.96
N LEU A 124 -9.45 9.80 -4.70
CA LEU A 124 -8.61 10.86 -4.14
C LEU A 124 -7.22 10.89 -4.79
N LYS A 125 -6.61 9.73 -5.08
CA LYS A 125 -5.36 9.66 -5.86
C LYS A 125 -5.52 10.28 -7.25
N LEU A 126 -6.68 10.09 -7.89
CA LEU A 126 -6.97 10.71 -9.18
C LEU A 126 -7.15 12.22 -9.10
N LEU A 127 -7.80 12.70 -8.03
CA LEU A 127 -7.89 14.13 -7.76
C LEU A 127 -6.49 14.75 -7.61
N ILE A 128 -5.64 14.14 -6.77
CA ILE A 128 -4.25 14.58 -6.58
C ILE A 128 -3.52 14.60 -7.93
N LEU A 129 -3.60 13.51 -8.71
CA LEU A 129 -2.98 13.44 -10.02
C LEU A 129 -3.48 14.54 -10.98
N SER A 130 -4.76 14.90 -10.92
CA SER A 130 -5.34 15.95 -11.75
C SER A 130 -4.80 17.32 -11.38
N ILE A 131 -4.74 17.65 -10.08
CA ILE A 131 -4.19 18.92 -9.58
C ILE A 131 -2.72 19.03 -9.97
N GLU A 132 -1.94 17.96 -9.76
CA GLU A 132 -0.52 17.93 -10.11
C GLU A 132 -0.28 18.13 -11.60
N SER A 133 -1.15 17.55 -12.43
CA SER A 133 -1.08 17.67 -13.87
C SER A 133 -1.46 19.08 -14.34
N ASP A 134 -2.53 19.66 -13.80
CA ASP A 134 -2.97 20.99 -14.18
C ASP A 134 -1.94 22.05 -13.76
N GLY A 135 -1.37 21.92 -12.56
CA GLY A 135 -0.29 22.80 -12.10
C GLY A 135 0.98 22.70 -12.97
N LEU A 136 1.36 21.48 -13.38
CA LEU A 136 2.51 21.29 -14.28
C LEU A 136 2.33 22.01 -15.61
N GLU A 137 1.18 21.84 -16.25
CA GLU A 137 0.90 22.46 -17.54
C GLU A 137 0.83 23.99 -17.40
N GLN A 138 0.18 24.51 -16.36
CA GLN A 138 0.13 25.95 -16.10
C GLN A 138 1.53 26.55 -15.88
N ALA A 139 2.36 25.92 -15.04
CA ALA A 139 3.72 26.40 -14.78
C ALA A 139 4.62 26.34 -16.03
N TYR A 140 4.35 25.39 -16.93
CA TYR A 140 5.04 25.31 -18.22
C TYR A 140 4.57 26.40 -19.19
N GLU A 141 3.26 26.64 -19.32
CA GLU A 141 2.68 27.68 -20.16
C GLU A 141 3.12 29.09 -19.73
N GLU A 142 3.20 29.34 -18.42
CA GLU A 142 3.69 30.60 -17.84
C GLU A 142 5.22 30.77 -17.95
N GLY A 143 5.94 29.77 -18.46
CA GLY A 143 7.40 29.80 -18.62
C GLY A 143 8.16 29.70 -17.29
N LYS A 144 7.50 29.31 -16.20
CA LYS A 144 8.12 29.08 -14.88
C LYS A 144 8.95 27.80 -14.83
N MET A 145 8.66 26.83 -15.71
CA MET A 145 9.40 25.58 -15.81
C MET A 145 10.25 25.46 -17.08
N SER A 146 11.47 24.94 -16.92
CA SER A 146 12.31 24.51 -18.04
C SER A 146 11.79 23.21 -18.67
N GLU A 147 12.10 22.98 -19.95
CA GLU A 147 11.77 21.73 -20.66
C GLU A 147 12.39 20.48 -19.98
N ARG A 148 13.49 20.65 -19.23
CA ARG A 148 14.12 19.55 -18.48
C ARG A 148 13.32 19.22 -17.23
N ALA A 149 13.00 20.26 -16.45
CA ALA A 149 12.22 20.16 -15.24
C ALA A 149 10.84 19.56 -15.53
N TYR A 150 10.17 20.05 -16.59
CA TYR A 150 8.88 19.53 -17.06
C TYR A 150 8.93 18.03 -17.35
N ARG A 151 9.96 17.56 -18.09
CA ARG A 151 10.10 16.12 -18.41
C ARG A 151 10.29 15.25 -17.18
N VAL A 152 11.08 15.72 -16.22
CA VAL A 152 11.31 14.98 -14.97
C VAL A 152 10.02 14.87 -14.18
N TYR A 153 9.27 15.97 -14.06
CA TYR A 153 7.97 15.99 -13.41
C TYR A 153 6.92 15.14 -14.14
N GLN A 154 6.92 15.13 -15.47
CA GLN A 154 6.00 14.31 -16.26
C GLN A 154 6.21 12.80 -16.03
N ARG A 155 7.47 12.37 -15.81
CA ARG A 155 7.75 10.97 -15.42
C ARG A 155 7.20 10.66 -14.03
N TYR A 156 7.27 11.61 -13.11
CA TYR A 156 6.66 11.49 -11.78
C TYR A 156 5.13 11.30 -11.88
N LEU A 157 4.44 12.13 -12.67
CA LEU A 157 2.99 11.98 -12.91
C LEU A 157 2.63 10.61 -13.51
N LYS A 158 3.43 10.15 -14.48
CA LYS A 158 3.23 8.83 -15.08
C LYS A 158 3.44 7.70 -14.07
N SER A 159 4.44 7.80 -13.19
CA SER A 159 4.66 6.82 -12.14
C SER A 159 3.53 6.82 -11.10
N MET A 160 2.98 7.99 -10.78
CA MET A 160 1.82 8.11 -9.90
C MET A 160 0.59 7.43 -10.52
N GLU A 161 0.32 7.69 -11.80
CA GLU A 161 -0.80 7.08 -12.53
C GLU A 161 -0.72 5.54 -12.57
N GLN A 162 0.49 4.99 -12.76
CA GLN A 162 0.70 3.54 -12.73
C GLN A 162 0.38 2.92 -11.36
N GLY A 163 0.51 3.69 -10.28
CA GLY A 163 0.16 3.28 -8.93
C GLY A 163 -1.34 3.31 -8.63
N ILE A 164 -2.17 3.86 -9.53
CA ILE A 164 -3.63 3.95 -9.36
C ILE A 164 -4.28 2.66 -9.86
N ASN A 165 -5.07 2.03 -9.00
CA ASN A 165 -5.76 0.80 -9.34
C ASN A 165 -7.01 1.07 -10.19
N ARG A 166 -6.87 0.84 -11.49
CA ARG A 166 -7.93 1.00 -12.51
C ARG A 166 -9.20 0.20 -12.26
N LYS A 167 -9.17 -0.82 -11.40
CA LYS A 167 -10.36 -1.62 -11.05
C LYS A 167 -11.29 -0.91 -10.06
N PHE A 168 -10.73 -0.06 -9.20
CA PHE A 168 -11.46 0.65 -8.14
C PHE A 168 -11.66 2.13 -8.46
N ALA A 169 -10.82 2.72 -9.32
CA ALA A 169 -11.14 3.99 -9.94
C ALA A 169 -12.43 3.87 -10.77
N SER A 170 -13.36 4.81 -10.59
CA SER A 170 -14.51 4.96 -11.50
C SER A 170 -13.98 5.06 -12.93
N ARG A 171 -14.32 4.06 -13.76
CA ARG A 171 -13.78 3.94 -15.12
C ARG A 171 -14.03 5.22 -15.93
N LEU A 172 -15.19 5.85 -15.75
CA LEU A 172 -15.60 7.03 -16.51
C LEU A 172 -14.81 8.28 -16.13
N THR A 173 -14.69 8.61 -14.84
CA THR A 173 -13.87 9.77 -14.41
C THR A 173 -12.40 9.56 -14.71
N TYR A 174 -11.88 8.33 -14.54
CA TYR A 174 -10.51 7.99 -14.93
C TYR A 174 -10.26 8.24 -16.42
N TYR A 175 -11.08 7.64 -17.30
CA TYR A 175 -10.93 7.83 -18.75
C TYR A 175 -11.14 9.29 -19.17
N PHE A 176 -12.08 10.00 -18.55
CA PHE A 176 -12.32 11.42 -18.84
C PHE A 176 -11.11 12.29 -18.46
N LEU A 177 -10.59 12.19 -17.23
CA LEU A 177 -9.44 12.97 -16.79
C LEU A 177 -8.18 12.65 -17.59
N VAL A 178 -7.90 11.36 -17.81
CA VAL A 178 -6.71 10.93 -18.56
C VAL A 178 -6.82 11.32 -20.04
N SER A 179 -7.99 11.17 -20.66
CA SER A 179 -8.19 11.56 -22.07
C SER A 179 -8.12 13.07 -22.27
N LEU A 180 -8.68 13.87 -21.35
CA LEU A 180 -8.58 15.32 -21.39
C LEU A 180 -7.13 15.80 -21.26
N ARG A 181 -6.32 15.14 -20.42
CA ARG A 181 -4.88 15.41 -20.30
C ARG A 181 -4.12 15.07 -21.58
N ILE A 182 -4.36 13.88 -22.15
CA ILE A 182 -3.74 13.45 -23.41
C ILE A 182 -4.14 14.39 -24.55
N LEU A 183 -5.40 14.82 -24.60
CA LEU A 183 -5.90 15.74 -25.61
C LEU A 183 -5.23 17.12 -25.50
N ARG A 184 -5.10 17.68 -24.28
CA ARG A 184 -4.38 18.93 -24.03
C ARG A 184 -2.91 18.84 -24.47
N PHE A 185 -2.23 17.76 -24.08
CA PHE A 185 -0.85 17.49 -24.51
C PHE A 185 -0.72 17.40 -26.05
N LEU A 186 -1.62 16.68 -26.73
CA LEU A 186 -1.60 16.54 -28.18
C LEU A 186 -1.91 17.86 -28.90
N LEU A 187 -2.87 18.64 -28.40
CA LEU A 187 -3.16 19.97 -28.95
C LEU A 187 -1.92 20.86 -28.86
N HIS A 188 -1.27 20.91 -27.70
CA HIS A 188 -0.06 21.70 -27.50
C HIS A 188 1.13 21.23 -28.38
N GLU A 189 1.31 19.92 -28.57
CA GLU A 189 2.39 19.36 -29.42
C GLU A 189 2.19 19.69 -30.91
N VAL A 190 0.93 19.75 -31.37
CA VAL A 190 0.59 20.22 -32.73
C VAL A 190 0.96 21.70 -32.89
N PHE A 191 0.74 22.54 -31.88
CA PHE A 191 1.12 23.96 -31.91
C PHE A 191 2.63 24.19 -31.75
N THR A 192 3.36 23.31 -31.05
CA THR A 192 4.82 23.44 -30.80
C THR A 192 5.71 22.65 -31.76
N LEU A 193 5.14 22.12 -32.86
CA LEU A 193 5.90 21.50 -33.97
C LEU A 193 6.79 20.32 -33.54
N GLY A 194 6.30 19.44 -32.66
CA GLY A 194 6.92 18.12 -32.46
C GLY A 194 8.29 18.10 -31.78
N LYS A 195 8.68 19.18 -31.09
CA LYS A 195 10.00 19.30 -30.43
C LYS A 195 10.12 18.36 -29.22
N THR A 196 9.04 18.18 -28.47
CA THR A 196 8.98 17.33 -27.27
C THR A 196 9.10 15.85 -27.62
N PHE A 197 8.45 15.41 -28.71
CA PHE A 197 8.50 14.00 -29.14
C PHE A 197 9.86 13.60 -29.73
N ARG A 198 10.55 14.51 -30.44
CA ARG A 198 11.91 14.26 -30.96
C ARG A 198 12.97 14.29 -29.86
N SER A 199 12.82 15.14 -28.83
CA SER A 199 13.73 15.15 -27.68
C SER A 199 13.53 13.95 -26.75
N TRP A 200 12.36 13.30 -26.78
CA TRP A 200 12.09 12.04 -26.07
C TRP A 200 12.95 10.85 -26.54
N LYS A 201 13.40 10.86 -27.80
CA LYS A 201 14.26 9.82 -28.38
C LYS A 201 15.76 10.07 -28.15
N ASN A 202 16.14 11.28 -27.77
CA ASN A 202 17.52 11.62 -27.39
C ASN A 202 17.68 11.46 -25.87
N GLU A 203 17.85 10.21 -25.46
CA GLU A 203 17.83 9.73 -24.08
C GLU A 203 19.09 10.07 -23.27
N GLU A 204 20.12 10.67 -23.87
CA GLU A 204 21.40 10.86 -23.20
C GLU A 204 21.62 12.31 -22.72
N SER A 205 21.61 12.46 -21.38
CA SER A 205 22.53 13.35 -20.64
C SER A 205 22.27 14.87 -20.57
N GLN A 206 21.04 15.33 -20.36
CA GLN A 206 20.87 16.66 -19.76
C GLN A 206 20.68 16.54 -18.25
N LYS A 207 21.80 16.52 -17.52
CA LYS A 207 21.82 16.66 -16.05
C LYS A 207 20.99 17.88 -15.65
N LEU A 208 20.11 17.71 -14.66
CA LEU A 208 19.36 18.81 -14.06
C LEU A 208 20.34 19.85 -13.52
N ARG A 209 20.05 21.13 -13.77
CA ARG A 209 20.75 22.25 -13.14
C ARG A 209 20.09 22.56 -11.81
N ALA A 210 20.79 23.21 -10.87
CA ALA A 210 20.20 23.63 -9.59
C ALA A 210 18.86 24.39 -9.77
N LEU A 211 18.79 25.29 -10.77
CA LEU A 211 17.55 25.98 -11.13
C LEU A 211 16.39 25.03 -11.49
N ASP A 212 16.69 23.91 -12.16
CA ASP A 212 15.66 22.91 -12.50
C ASP A 212 15.16 22.17 -11.25
N TYR A 213 15.99 22.01 -10.21
CA TYR A 213 15.57 21.42 -8.93
C TYR A 213 14.64 22.37 -8.18
N ASP A 214 14.98 23.67 -8.13
CA ASP A 214 14.18 24.68 -7.45
C ASP A 214 12.81 24.84 -8.10
N GLN A 215 12.75 24.87 -9.44
CA GLN A 215 11.47 24.91 -10.19
C GLN A 215 10.56 23.72 -9.90
N ILE A 216 11.13 22.50 -9.80
CA ILE A 216 10.37 21.29 -9.47
C ILE A 216 9.84 21.35 -8.04
N ALA A 217 10.66 21.83 -7.10
CA ALA A 217 10.29 21.95 -5.70
C ALA A 217 9.20 23.00 -5.49
N GLU A 218 9.33 24.17 -6.13
CA GLU A 218 8.34 25.25 -6.08
C GLU A 218 6.99 24.79 -6.63
N LEU A 219 6.95 24.19 -7.82
CA LEU A 219 5.72 23.62 -8.38
C LEU A 219 5.08 22.59 -7.44
N TYR A 220 5.88 21.69 -6.87
CA TYR A 220 5.36 20.67 -5.97
C TYR A 220 4.77 21.27 -4.69
N LEU A 221 5.36 22.35 -4.15
CA LEU A 221 4.83 23.07 -2.99
C LEU A 221 3.51 23.76 -3.32
N GLU A 222 3.45 24.50 -4.43
CA GLU A 222 2.23 25.17 -4.91
C GLU A 222 1.09 24.16 -5.10
N ASN A 223 1.37 23.04 -5.78
CA ASN A 223 0.37 21.99 -5.98
C ASN A 223 -0.02 21.33 -4.66
N THR A 224 0.92 21.14 -3.73
CA THR A 224 0.64 20.55 -2.41
C THR A 224 -0.30 21.40 -1.58
N GLU A 225 -0.15 22.73 -1.63
CA GLU A 225 -1.08 23.65 -0.98
C GLU A 225 -2.51 23.46 -1.54
N MET A 226 -2.65 23.47 -2.88
CA MET A 226 -3.93 23.25 -3.54
C MET A 226 -4.53 21.87 -3.24
N ILE A 227 -3.70 20.83 -3.16
CA ILE A 227 -4.13 19.47 -2.79
C ILE A 227 -4.63 19.44 -1.35
N ILE A 228 -3.88 20.01 -0.40
CA ILE A 228 -4.27 20.02 1.01
C ILE A 228 -5.62 20.73 1.19
N GLU A 229 -5.80 21.89 0.55
CA GLU A 229 -7.06 22.63 0.56
C GLU A 229 -8.20 21.80 -0.07
N SER A 230 -7.96 21.20 -1.24
CA SER A 230 -8.95 20.36 -1.92
C SER A 230 -9.36 19.15 -1.08
N LEU A 231 -8.40 18.51 -0.42
CA LEU A 231 -8.65 17.38 0.49
C LEU A 231 -9.39 17.82 1.76
N GLU A 232 -9.11 19.02 2.28
CA GLU A 232 -9.80 19.57 3.46
C GLU A 232 -11.29 19.75 3.20
N ASN A 233 -11.63 20.31 2.03
CA ASN A 233 -13.02 20.51 1.58
C ASN A 233 -13.80 19.18 1.43
N LEU A 234 -13.09 18.05 1.37
CA LEU A 234 -13.65 16.72 1.18
C LEU A 234 -13.89 15.94 2.48
N LYS A 235 -13.54 16.49 3.66
CA LYS A 235 -13.71 15.82 4.98
C LYS A 235 -15.14 15.44 5.35
N GLY A 236 -16.14 16.05 4.71
CA GLY A 236 -17.56 15.71 4.89
C GLY A 236 -18.09 14.63 3.92
N VAL A 237 -17.35 14.33 2.85
CA VAL A 237 -17.75 13.37 1.81
C VAL A 237 -16.98 12.06 1.96
N TYR A 238 -15.69 12.15 2.24
CA TYR A 238 -14.80 11.01 2.40
C TYR A 238 -14.42 10.82 3.87
N LYS A 239 -13.91 9.62 4.21
CA LYS A 239 -13.45 9.33 5.55
C LYS A 239 -12.32 10.29 5.97
N SER A 240 -12.44 10.89 7.15
CA SER A 240 -11.41 11.81 7.65
C SER A 240 -10.05 11.16 7.80
N SER A 241 -9.98 9.87 8.18
CA SER A 241 -8.71 9.14 8.32
C SER A 241 -7.96 9.02 7.00
N LEU A 242 -8.71 8.81 5.91
CA LEU A 242 -8.19 8.73 4.55
C LEU A 242 -7.61 10.07 4.11
N ILE A 243 -8.36 11.15 4.32
CA ILE A 243 -7.93 12.51 3.98
C ILE A 243 -6.68 12.89 4.78
N SER A 244 -6.70 12.70 6.10
CA SER A 244 -5.56 13.01 6.96
C SER A 244 -4.32 12.25 6.54
N PHE A 245 -4.44 10.95 6.21
CA PHE A 245 -3.31 10.17 5.72
C PHE A 245 -2.70 10.78 4.44
N MET A 246 -3.53 11.17 3.47
CA MET A 246 -3.07 11.76 2.22
C MET A 246 -2.40 13.13 2.47
N GLN A 247 -3.00 13.98 3.29
CA GLN A 247 -2.43 15.26 3.70
C GLN A 247 -1.07 15.07 4.38
N ASP A 248 -0.98 14.17 5.36
CA ASP A 248 0.25 13.87 6.09
C ASP A 248 1.33 13.33 5.15
N SER A 249 0.96 12.51 4.16
CA SER A 249 1.89 12.02 3.14
C SER A 249 2.51 13.16 2.33
N ARG A 250 1.69 14.12 1.90
CA ARG A 250 2.18 15.29 1.16
C ARG A 250 3.08 16.17 2.01
N LEU A 251 2.70 16.44 3.26
CA LEU A 251 3.51 17.22 4.20
C LEU A 251 4.87 16.57 4.44
N ARG A 252 4.93 15.24 4.62
CA ARG A 252 6.20 14.52 4.76
C ARG A 252 7.05 14.62 3.49
N GLU A 253 6.48 14.43 2.30
CA GLU A 253 7.21 14.57 1.04
C GLU A 253 7.80 15.99 0.88
N THR A 254 7.06 17.03 1.28
CA THR A 254 7.57 18.42 1.27
C THR A 254 8.70 18.67 2.25
N ALA A 255 8.70 18.01 3.42
CA ALA A 255 9.78 18.18 4.41
C ALA A 255 11.16 17.79 3.83
N ILE A 256 11.18 16.84 2.89
CA ILE A 256 12.40 16.38 2.21
C ILE A 256 12.97 17.44 1.25
N ILE A 257 12.19 18.41 0.79
CA ILE A 257 12.65 19.49 -0.12
C ILE A 257 13.86 20.21 0.45
N THR A 258 13.83 20.52 1.76
CA THR A 258 14.92 21.21 2.46
C THR A 258 16.24 20.43 2.45
N SER A 259 16.19 19.12 2.25
CA SER A 259 17.37 18.23 2.28
C SER A 259 18.10 18.10 0.94
N GLY A 260 17.61 18.74 -0.14
CA GLY A 260 18.17 18.64 -1.49
C GLY A 260 17.98 17.27 -2.17
N ALA A 261 17.48 16.28 -1.42
CA ALA A 261 17.21 14.92 -1.87
C ALA A 261 15.88 14.76 -2.62
N PHE A 262 15.01 15.77 -2.58
CA PHE A 262 13.62 15.66 -2.97
C PHE A 262 13.42 15.19 -4.42
N VAL A 263 14.11 15.79 -5.38
CA VAL A 263 13.93 15.44 -6.80
C VAL A 263 14.44 14.03 -7.09
N GLU A 264 15.56 13.62 -6.51
CA GLU A 264 16.09 12.27 -6.70
C GLU A 264 15.18 11.22 -6.06
N ARG A 265 14.54 11.57 -4.95
CA ARG A 265 13.79 10.64 -4.12
C ARG A 265 12.30 10.60 -4.42
N VAL A 266 11.60 11.73 -4.34
CA VAL A 266 10.14 11.80 -4.50
C VAL A 266 9.78 11.77 -5.99
N ILE A 267 10.51 12.54 -6.79
CA ILE A 267 10.18 12.73 -8.21
C ILE A 267 10.77 11.60 -9.06
N ASN A 268 12.07 11.32 -8.92
CA ASN A 268 12.74 10.25 -9.67
C ASN A 268 12.59 8.86 -9.03
N ARG A 269 12.08 8.75 -7.79
CA ARG A 269 11.88 7.48 -7.07
C ARG A 269 13.13 6.60 -7.03
N VAL A 270 14.31 7.22 -6.93
CA VAL A 270 15.57 6.49 -6.76
C VAL A 270 15.54 5.81 -5.39
N LYS A 271 15.66 4.49 -5.39
CA LYS A 271 15.81 3.69 -4.18
C LYS A 271 17.31 3.57 -3.86
N PRO A 272 17.86 4.35 -2.91
CA PRO A 272 19.25 4.18 -2.51
C PRO A 272 19.43 2.82 -1.85
N ASN A 273 20.65 2.30 -1.86
CA ASN A 273 21.00 1.17 -1.01
C ASN A 273 20.87 1.61 0.46
N ASN A 274 19.87 1.08 1.16
CA ASN A 274 19.44 1.51 2.49
C ASN A 274 19.36 0.34 3.47
N ILE A 275 20.17 -0.70 3.27
CA ILE A 275 20.12 -1.92 4.07
C ILE A 275 20.31 -1.60 5.56
N ASP A 276 21.27 -0.76 5.90
CA ASP A 276 21.58 -0.44 7.30
C ASP A 276 20.40 0.25 7.98
N GLU A 277 19.75 1.20 7.30
CA GLU A 277 18.56 1.90 7.79
C GLU A 277 17.33 1.00 7.83
N MET A 278 17.21 0.05 6.89
CA MET A 278 16.17 -0.98 6.93
C MET A 278 16.36 -1.93 8.12
N LEU A 279 17.59 -2.39 8.37
CA LEU A 279 17.93 -3.22 9.53
C LEU A 279 17.65 -2.48 10.84
N ARG A 280 17.96 -1.17 10.89
CA ARG A 280 17.58 -0.30 12.00
C ARG A 280 16.07 -0.26 12.20
N GLY A 281 15.30 -0.07 11.13
CA GLY A 281 13.84 -0.15 11.16
C GLY A 281 13.34 -1.49 11.71
N TYR A 282 13.86 -2.62 11.24
CA TYR A 282 13.47 -3.96 11.71
C TYR A 282 13.83 -4.20 13.18
N TYR A 283 14.94 -3.63 13.65
CA TYR A 283 15.29 -3.64 15.07
C TYR A 283 14.26 -2.86 15.90
N LEU A 284 13.91 -1.64 15.49
CA LEU A 284 12.91 -0.81 16.15
C LEU A 284 11.55 -1.51 16.15
N GLU A 285 11.13 -2.09 15.03
CA GLU A 285 9.86 -2.82 14.92
C GLU A 285 9.81 -3.99 15.90
N ARG A 286 10.90 -4.77 16.03
CA ARG A 286 10.98 -5.84 17.04
C ARG A 286 10.83 -5.28 18.45
N LYS A 287 11.55 -4.21 18.78
CA LYS A 287 11.47 -3.53 20.07
C LYS A 287 10.03 -3.10 20.38
N MET A 288 9.35 -2.43 19.45
CA MET A 288 7.97 -1.98 19.65
C MET A 288 7.00 -3.16 19.81
N ILE A 289 7.18 -4.26 19.07
CA ILE A 289 6.39 -5.49 19.26
C ILE A 289 6.57 -6.06 20.68
N PHE A 290 7.80 -6.04 21.24
CA PHE A 290 8.03 -6.45 22.64
C PHE A 290 7.30 -5.54 23.63
N GLU A 291 7.39 -4.23 23.48
CA GLU A 291 6.73 -3.28 24.37
C GLU A 291 5.20 -3.41 24.34
N TYR A 292 4.63 -3.62 23.15
CA TYR A 292 3.19 -3.84 22.98
C TYR A 292 2.72 -5.17 23.59
N GLU A 293 3.54 -6.22 23.51
CA GLU A 293 3.27 -7.50 24.18
C GLU A 293 3.32 -7.34 25.71
N GLU A 294 4.33 -6.65 26.24
CA GLU A 294 4.49 -6.41 27.69
C GLU A 294 3.32 -5.61 28.26
N LYS A 295 2.88 -4.58 27.54
CA LYS A 295 1.69 -3.76 27.87
C LYS A 295 0.36 -4.51 27.67
N ARG A 296 0.39 -5.78 27.21
CA ARG A 296 -0.78 -6.61 26.87
C ARG A 296 -1.73 -5.97 25.86
N LEU A 297 -1.20 -5.12 24.98
CA LEU A 297 -1.96 -4.49 23.88
C LEU A 297 -2.17 -5.47 22.72
N ILE A 298 -1.25 -6.43 22.57
CA ILE A 298 -1.32 -7.53 21.60
C ILE A 298 -1.20 -8.89 22.30
N THR A 299 -1.74 -9.93 21.67
CA THR A 299 -1.60 -11.30 22.19
C THR A 299 -0.21 -11.88 21.89
N THR A 300 0.30 -12.79 22.73
CA THR A 300 1.58 -13.48 22.50
C THR A 300 1.60 -14.24 21.17
N LYS A 301 0.46 -14.82 20.76
CA LYS A 301 0.33 -15.48 19.46
C LYS A 301 0.53 -14.48 18.31
N TYR A 302 -0.07 -13.30 18.43
CA TYR A 302 0.06 -12.24 17.43
C TYR A 302 1.47 -11.65 17.40
N ALA A 303 2.05 -11.34 18.56
CA ALA A 303 3.42 -10.85 18.68
C ALA A 303 4.44 -11.82 18.03
N LYS A 304 4.25 -13.13 18.22
CA LYS A 304 5.06 -14.16 17.56
C LYS A 304 4.94 -14.10 16.03
N LYS A 305 3.72 -13.94 15.49
CA LYS A 305 3.48 -13.79 14.05
C LYS A 305 4.17 -12.54 13.50
N LEU A 306 4.07 -11.40 14.20
CA LEU A 306 4.74 -10.15 13.80
C LEU A 306 6.26 -10.30 13.78
N ARG A 307 6.87 -10.85 14.84
CA ARG A 307 8.32 -11.09 14.89
C ARG A 307 8.80 -12.01 13.77
N GLN A 308 8.04 -13.05 13.44
CA GLN A 308 8.35 -13.92 12.31
C GLN A 308 8.31 -13.17 10.98
N ASN A 309 7.33 -12.27 10.81
CA ASN A 309 7.26 -11.41 9.63
C ASN A 309 8.51 -10.51 9.52
N VAL A 310 8.90 -9.83 10.61
CA VAL A 310 10.11 -8.99 10.62
C VAL A 310 11.36 -9.79 10.26
N ASN A 311 11.53 -10.98 10.82
CA ASN A 311 12.68 -11.84 10.50
C ASN A 311 12.68 -12.26 9.01
N ASN A 312 11.51 -12.49 8.42
CA ASN A 312 11.42 -12.77 6.99
C ASN A 312 11.83 -11.56 6.16
N LEU A 313 11.33 -10.37 6.49
CA LEU A 313 11.69 -9.12 5.81
C LEU A 313 13.20 -8.85 5.88
N GLU A 314 13.79 -9.00 7.06
CA GLU A 314 15.24 -8.89 7.27
C GLU A 314 16.01 -9.89 6.40
N ASN A 315 15.60 -11.16 6.38
CA ASN A 315 16.22 -12.18 5.54
C ASN A 315 16.13 -11.86 4.04
N TYR A 316 15.01 -11.28 3.58
CA TYR A 316 14.86 -10.86 2.19
C TYR A 316 15.78 -9.69 1.86
N SER A 317 15.82 -8.65 2.70
CA SER A 317 16.70 -7.49 2.52
C SER A 317 18.18 -7.88 2.49
N LEU A 318 18.61 -8.79 3.38
CA LEU A 318 19.99 -9.30 3.40
C LEU A 318 20.34 -10.15 2.17
N LYS A 319 19.39 -10.93 1.65
CA LYS A 319 19.60 -11.71 0.42
C LYS A 319 19.66 -10.83 -0.82
N GLU A 320 18.83 -9.79 -0.88
CA GLU A 320 18.85 -8.80 -1.96
C GLU A 320 20.20 -8.08 -1.99
N ALA A 321 20.68 -7.63 -0.84
CA ALA A 321 22.02 -7.07 -0.66
C ALA A 321 23.13 -8.01 -1.17
N ALA A 322 23.08 -9.28 -0.76
CA ALA A 322 24.07 -10.28 -1.15
C ALA A 322 24.14 -10.47 -2.67
N ASN A 323 23.01 -10.30 -3.36
CA ASN A 323 22.91 -10.46 -4.80
C ASN A 323 23.34 -9.20 -5.58
N THR A 324 23.25 -8.00 -4.99
CA THR A 324 23.67 -6.73 -5.63
C THR A 324 25.12 -6.35 -5.37
N LEU A 325 25.76 -6.89 -4.32
CA LEU A 325 27.18 -6.66 -3.98
C LEU A 325 28.15 -6.79 -5.18
N PRO A 326 28.06 -7.81 -6.06
CA PRO A 326 28.95 -7.91 -7.22
C PRO A 326 28.77 -6.78 -8.23
N TYR A 327 27.53 -6.29 -8.40
CA TYR A 327 27.21 -5.19 -9.30
C TYR A 327 27.64 -3.84 -8.72
N ASP A 328 27.42 -3.60 -7.43
CA ASP A 328 27.86 -2.39 -6.72
C ASP A 328 29.38 -2.24 -6.73
N MET A 329 30.12 -3.36 -6.56
CA MET A 329 31.58 -3.37 -6.69
C MET A 329 32.04 -3.00 -8.10
N MET A 330 31.31 -3.45 -9.13
CA MET A 330 31.61 -3.13 -10.53
C MET A 330 31.31 -1.67 -10.87
N GLU A 331 30.27 -1.08 -10.28
CA GLU A 331 29.98 0.36 -10.40
C GLU A 331 30.98 1.24 -9.66
N LEU A 332 31.42 0.84 -8.46
CA LEU A 332 32.46 1.55 -7.71
C LEU A 332 33.79 1.58 -8.46
N VAL A 333 34.15 0.49 -9.15
CA VAL A 333 35.34 0.43 -10.02
C VAL A 333 35.17 1.28 -11.29
N ARG A 334 33.93 1.51 -11.75
CA ARG A 334 33.65 2.35 -12.94
C ARG A 334 33.56 3.84 -12.60
N ARG A 335 33.32 4.19 -11.34
CA ARG A 335 33.26 5.57 -10.82
C ARG A 335 34.62 6.12 -10.37
N ASN A 336 35.59 5.25 -10.13
CA ASN A 336 37.01 5.59 -9.93
C ASN A 336 37.78 5.43 -11.24
#